data_AF-A0A932YY76-F1
#
_entry.id   AF-A0A932YY76-F1
#
_cell.length_a   1.000
_cell.length_b   1.000
_cell.length_c   1.000
_cell.angle_alpha   90.00
_cell.angle_beta   90.00
_cell.angle_gamma   90.00
#
_symmetry.space_group_name_H-M   'P 1'
#
loop_
_entity.id
_entity.type
_entity.pdbx_description
1 polymer ?
#
loop_
_entity_poly.entity_id
_entity_poly.type
_entity_poly.pdbx_seq_one_letter_code
_entity_poly.pdbx_strand_id
1 'polypeptide(L)'
;MKVVKKGRPQKGWAKEFTCTGDGNRGGGCGARLLVEKDDLFRTESHALHETDYYVTFECLACGVLTDINERGIHAHELPDRSAWRRKARGVTSE
;
A
#
# COMPACT_ATOMS: atom_id res chain seq x y z
N MET A 1 32.75 6.48 -12.29
CA MET A 1 32.12 6.68 -10.96
C MET A 1 32.51 5.52 -10.06
N LYS A 2 32.76 5.73 -8.75
CA LYS A 2 33.10 4.67 -7.79
C LYS A 2 32.27 4.81 -6.51
N VAL A 3 31.76 3.70 -5.99
CA VAL A 3 31.08 3.68 -4.69
C VAL A 3 32.14 3.79 -3.59
N VAL A 4 32.16 4.91 -2.86
CA VAL A 4 33.07 5.13 -1.72
C VAL A 4 32.52 4.49 -0.44
N LYS A 5 31.19 4.43 -0.31
CA LYS A 5 30.47 3.72 0.76
C LYS A 5 29.10 3.30 0.23
N LYS A 6 28.71 2.05 0.48
CA LYS A 6 27.36 1.59 0.12
C LYS A 6 26.31 2.32 0.97
N GLY A 7 25.22 2.74 0.34
CA GLY A 7 24.02 3.19 1.06
C GLY A 7 23.34 2.05 1.80
N ARG A 8 22.29 2.36 2.58
CA ARG A 8 21.45 1.32 3.17
C ARG A 8 20.76 0.53 2.05
N PRO A 9 20.74 -0.80 2.11
CA PRO A 9 19.96 -1.57 1.15
C PRO A 9 18.47 -1.22 1.30
N GLN A 10 17.76 -1.17 0.18
CA GLN A 10 16.30 -1.11 0.20
C GLN A 10 15.77 -2.30 1.01
N LYS A 11 14.82 -2.05 1.92
CA LYS A 11 14.14 -3.12 2.64
C LYS A 11 12.98 -3.60 1.78
N GLY A 12 13.03 -4.85 1.33
CA GLY A 12 11.98 -5.42 0.50
C GLY A 12 11.99 -4.88 -0.94
N TRP A 13 10.85 -4.99 -1.60
CA TRP A 13 10.66 -4.60 -3.00
C TRP A 13 9.94 -3.25 -3.11
N ALA A 14 10.12 -2.62 -4.25
CA ALA A 14 9.33 -1.48 -4.69
C ALA A 14 8.86 -1.76 -6.12
N LYS A 15 7.58 -1.49 -6.42
CA LYS A 15 6.97 -1.72 -7.73
C LYS A 15 6.21 -0.47 -8.15
N GLU A 16 6.13 -0.24 -9.45
CA GLU A 16 5.37 0.89 -9.98
C GLU A 16 3.88 0.55 -10.08
N PHE A 17 3.03 1.42 -9.54
CA PHE A 17 1.58 1.34 -9.69
C PHE A 17 1.02 2.69 -10.13
N THR A 18 -0.11 2.64 -10.83
CA THR A 18 -0.84 3.85 -11.21
C THR A 18 -1.96 4.08 -10.20
N CYS A 19 -2.12 5.32 -9.72
CA CYS A 19 -3.27 5.70 -8.91
C CYS A 19 -4.54 5.76 -9.77
N THR A 20 -5.35 4.71 -9.71
CA THR A 20 -6.61 4.58 -10.47
C THR A 20 -7.83 4.94 -9.62
N GLY A 21 -7.73 4.82 -8.29
CA GLY A 21 -8.89 4.88 -7.40
C GLY A 21 -9.76 3.63 -7.44
N ASP A 22 -9.30 2.59 -8.15
CA ASP A 22 -10.07 1.38 -8.35
C ASP A 22 -10.28 0.62 -7.02
N GLY A 23 -11.42 -0.06 -6.93
CA GLY A 23 -11.93 -0.67 -5.68
C GLY A 23 -12.40 0.33 -4.61
N ASN A 24 -12.15 1.64 -4.79
CA ASN A 24 -12.38 2.65 -3.76
C ASN A 24 -13.14 3.88 -4.27
N ARG A 25 -14.27 3.64 -4.96
CA ARG A 25 -15.16 4.67 -5.54
C ARG A 25 -14.54 5.46 -6.72
N GLY A 26 -13.38 5.07 -7.22
CA GLY A 26 -12.72 5.70 -8.36
C GLY A 26 -12.05 7.03 -8.01
N GLY A 27 -11.76 7.84 -9.03
CA GLY A 27 -11.23 9.20 -8.86
C GLY A 27 -9.71 9.29 -8.68
N GLY A 28 -8.95 8.25 -9.04
CA GLY A 28 -7.50 8.31 -9.00
C GLY A 28 -6.93 9.39 -9.93
N CYS A 29 -5.83 10.02 -9.50
CA CYS A 29 -5.19 11.12 -10.23
C CYS A 29 -4.33 10.68 -11.43
N GLY A 30 -4.14 9.38 -11.66
CA GLY A 30 -3.31 8.85 -12.74
C GLY A 30 -1.80 8.92 -12.49
N ALA A 31 -1.35 9.36 -11.31
CA ALA A 31 0.07 9.39 -10.97
C ALA A 31 0.67 7.97 -10.96
N ARG A 32 1.87 7.82 -11.56
CA ARG A 32 2.70 6.61 -11.39
C ARG A 32 3.54 6.76 -10.14
N LEU A 33 3.35 5.86 -9.20
CA LEU A 33 3.99 5.85 -7.90
C LEU A 33 4.89 4.62 -7.79
N LEU A 34 6.06 4.80 -7.18
CA LEU A 34 6.86 3.68 -6.70
C LEU A 34 6.35 3.31 -5.31
N VAL A 35 5.70 2.15 -5.18
CA VAL A 35 5.06 1.67 -3.95
C VAL A 35 5.93 0.57 -3.34
N GLU A 36 6.28 0.73 -2.07
CA GLU A 36 6.98 -0.27 -1.28
C GLU A 36 6.00 -1.22 -0.58
N LYS A 37 6.49 -2.38 -0.12
CA LYS A 37 5.65 -3.31 0.66
C LYS A 37 5.00 -2.64 1.88
N ASP A 38 5.70 -1.69 2.50
CA ASP A 38 5.25 -0.98 3.71
C ASP A 38 4.19 0.11 3.44
N ASP A 39 3.97 0.48 2.18
CA ASP A 39 2.90 1.40 1.76
C ASP A 39 1.55 0.68 1.62
N LEU A 40 1.55 -0.65 1.64
CA LEU A 40 0.37 -1.48 1.48
C LEU A 40 -0.30 -1.82 2.82
N PHE A 41 -1.61 -1.90 2.78
CA PHE A 41 -2.45 -2.39 3.88
C PHE A 41 -3.62 -3.19 3.34
N ARG A 42 -4.28 -3.97 4.20
CA ARG A 42 -5.52 -4.65 3.83
C ARG A 42 -6.74 -3.77 4.08
N THR A 43 -7.66 -3.80 3.13
CA THR A 43 -9.05 -3.37 3.30
C THR A 43 -9.97 -4.56 3.14
N GLU A 44 -11.23 -4.41 3.55
CA GLU A 44 -12.21 -5.49 3.49
C GLU A 44 -13.57 -4.97 3.03
N SER A 45 -14.33 -5.83 2.37
CA SER A 45 -15.74 -5.63 2.05
C SER A 45 -16.53 -6.81 2.59
N HIS A 46 -17.68 -6.52 3.19
CA HIS A 46 -18.57 -7.52 3.75
C HIS A 46 -19.91 -7.49 3.03
N ALA A 47 -20.32 -8.63 2.47
CA ALA A 47 -21.61 -8.80 1.82
C ALA A 47 -22.12 -10.22 2.06
N LEU A 48 -23.43 -10.37 2.35
CA LEU A 48 -24.11 -11.67 2.43
C LEU A 48 -23.36 -12.75 3.26
N HIS A 49 -22.79 -12.37 4.40
CA HIS A 49 -22.00 -13.24 5.31
C HIS A 49 -20.62 -13.66 4.79
N GLU A 50 -20.16 -13.09 3.68
CA GLU A 50 -18.82 -13.28 3.16
C GLU A 50 -17.98 -12.01 3.37
N THR A 51 -16.66 -12.22 3.43
CA THR A 51 -15.66 -11.16 3.63
C THR A 51 -14.58 -11.28 2.58
N ASP A 52 -14.49 -10.27 1.72
CA ASP A 52 -13.41 -10.14 0.77
C ASP A 52 -12.33 -9.24 1.34
N TYR A 53 -11.06 -9.61 1.11
CA TYR A 53 -9.91 -8.82 1.52
C TYR A 53 -9.13 -8.34 0.30
N TYR A 54 -8.75 -7.07 0.31
CA TYR A 54 -8.04 -6.44 -0.79
C TYR A 54 -6.69 -5.90 -0.33
N VAL A 55 -5.74 -5.82 -1.25
CA VAL A 55 -4.46 -5.15 -1.05
C VAL A 55 -4.60 -3.73 -1.55
N THR A 56 -4.41 -2.75 -0.67
CA THR A 56 -4.71 -1.34 -0.94
C THR A 56 -3.50 -0.47 -0.60
N PHE A 57 -3.32 0.63 -1.34
CA PHE A 57 -2.42 1.74 -0.97
C PHE A 57 -3.18 3.07 -0.96
N GLU A 58 -2.66 4.06 -0.22
CA GLU A 58 -3.15 5.45 -0.22
C GLU A 58 -2.24 6.31 -1.10
N CYS A 59 -2.78 6.94 -2.14
CA CYS A 59 -2.00 7.74 -3.07
C CYS A 59 -1.43 8.99 -2.38
N LEU A 60 -0.10 9.14 -2.36
CA LEU A 60 0.56 10.31 -1.77
C LEU A 60 0.25 11.64 -2.49
N ALA A 61 -0.20 11.60 -3.74
CA ALA A 61 -0.49 12.80 -4.53
C ALA A 61 -1.91 13.33 -4.34
N CYS A 62 -2.91 12.46 -4.16
CA CYS A 62 -4.33 12.87 -4.07
C CYS A 62 -5.10 12.28 -2.88
N GLY A 63 -4.48 11.42 -2.07
CA GLY A 63 -5.09 10.76 -0.91
C GLY A 63 -6.11 9.66 -1.23
N VAL A 64 -6.37 9.40 -2.52
CA VAL A 64 -7.31 8.36 -2.96
C VAL A 64 -6.72 6.97 -2.72
N LEU A 65 -7.57 6.05 -2.26
CA LEU A 65 -7.19 4.65 -2.08
C LEU A 65 -7.23 3.91 -3.42
N THR A 66 -6.31 2.98 -3.63
CA THR A 66 -6.29 2.17 -4.86
C THR A 66 -5.98 0.73 -4.47
N ASP A 67 -6.87 -0.17 -4.91
CA ASP A 67 -6.67 -1.60 -4.75
C ASP A 67 -5.76 -2.12 -5.87
N ILE A 68 -4.93 -3.10 -5.53
CA ILE A 68 -4.03 -3.76 -6.46
C ILE A 68 -4.22 -5.26 -6.40
N ASN A 69 -4.13 -5.92 -7.56
CA ASN A 69 -4.13 -7.37 -7.67
C ASN A 69 -2.79 -7.83 -8.26
N GLU A 70 -1.76 -7.77 -7.43
CA GLU A 70 -0.39 -8.09 -7.81
C GLU A 70 -0.01 -9.47 -7.28
N ARG A 71 0.53 -10.32 -8.16
CA ARG A 71 0.90 -11.70 -7.80
C ARG A 71 1.98 -11.71 -6.71
N GLY A 72 1.79 -12.59 -5.73
CA GLY A 72 2.72 -12.77 -4.60
C GLY A 72 2.60 -11.71 -3.51
N ILE A 73 1.52 -10.91 -3.52
CA ILE A 73 1.15 -10.03 -2.42
C ILE A 73 -0.23 -10.44 -1.92
N HIS A 74 -0.32 -10.85 -0.65
CA HIS A 74 -1.56 -11.36 -0.09
C HIS A 74 -2.07 -10.47 1.04
N ALA A 75 -3.36 -10.11 1.00
CA ALA A 75 -3.96 -9.19 1.97
C ALA A 75 -3.85 -9.66 3.43
N HIS A 76 -3.89 -10.97 3.68
CA HIS A 76 -3.78 -11.53 5.04
C HIS A 76 -2.38 -11.32 5.66
N GLU A 77 -1.35 -11.04 4.87
CA GLU A 77 0.00 -10.73 5.35
C GLU A 77 0.18 -9.24 5.69
N LEU A 78 -0.81 -8.41 5.36
CA LEU A 78 -0.74 -6.96 5.51
C LEU A 78 -1.49 -6.50 6.75
N PRO A 79 -1.02 -5.41 7.39
CA PRO A 79 -1.75 -4.78 8.48
C PRO A 79 -3.09 -4.24 7.99
N ASP A 80 -4.10 -4.17 8.86
CA ASP A 80 -5.30 -3.38 8.57
C ASP A 80 -4.94 -1.88 8.45
N ARG A 81 -5.84 -1.10 7.85
CA ARG A 81 -5.63 0.34 7.61
C ARG A 81 -5.31 1.12 8.90
N SER A 82 -5.89 0.75 10.03
CA SER A 82 -5.67 1.44 11.30
C SER A 82 -4.28 1.15 11.87
N ALA A 83 -3.85 -0.12 11.84
CA ALA A 83 -2.50 -0.54 12.20
C ALA A 83 -1.44 0.08 11.27
N TRP A 84 -1.69 0.10 9.96
CA TRP A 84 -0.84 0.77 8.99
C TRP A 84 -0.70 2.27 9.28
N ARG A 85 -1.81 2.98 9.53
CA ARG A 85 -1.77 4.42 9.86
C ARG A 85 -0.99 4.73 11.13
N ARG A 86 -1.08 3.88 12.17
CA ARG A 86 -0.27 4.05 13.39
C ARG A 86 1.22 3.94 13.10
N LYS A 87 1.63 2.94 12.31
CA LYS A 87 3.02 2.76 11.87
C LYS A 87 3.49 3.93 11.00
N ALA A 88 2.71 4.35 10.01
CA ALA A 88 3.04 5.43 9.09
C ALA A 88 3.19 6.80 9.78
N ARG A 89 2.44 7.04 10.87
CA ARG A 89 2.51 8.28 11.67
C ARG A 89 3.59 8.27 12.75
N GLY A 90 4.38 7.19 12.87
CA GLY A 90 5.40 7.07 13.91
C GLY A 90 4.83 7.03 15.33
N VAL A 91 3.55 6.68 15.50
CA VAL A 91 2.94 6.51 16.82
C VAL A 91 3.29 5.12 17.32
N THR A 92 4.44 5.01 17.99
CA THR A 92 4.78 3.85 18.81
C THR A 92 3.86 3.83 20.02
N SER A 93 3.02 2.80 20.16
CA SER A 93 2.41 2.48 21.45
C SER A 93 3.54 2.15 22.44
N GLU A 94 3.56 2.90 23.55
CA GLU A 94 4.42 2.67 24.72
C GLU A 94 4.24 1.27 25.32
#